data_AF-A0A817N5B7-F1
#
_entry.id   AF-A0A817N5B7-F1
#
_cell.length_a   1.000
_cell.length_b   1.000
_cell.length_c   1.000
_cell.angle_alpha   90.00
_cell.angle_beta   90.00
_cell.angle_gamma   90.00
#
_symmetry.space_group_name_H-M   'P 1'
#
loop_
_entity.id
_entity.type
_entity.pdbx_description
1 polymer ?
#
loop_
_entity_poly.entity_id
_entity_poly.type
_entity_poly.pdbx_seq_one_letter_code
_entity_poly.pdbx_strand_id
1 'polypeptide(L)'
;MPTITDTGVGPVFVTLCTLNDNTTRYLIVVNQYDGTISVLNVNEDGTLDFLIDYTVGYGPISALCGYFDNNSVIDVAVLNNLDGNVFILLNFQDDTFEYEDWVFVGTDPIAMISADFNNDLKLDLVVVNQGDNNIGVLIGNVDGGFPTQVIYDVGNQPTFVVSGDFNNDKKLDLAVSNSGSSFISVLFGDENGGFQTQVSCEVGNGTNILAVADLNNDGILDLVATVSDDSTVNVLLGNRNGSFQSGVKYQIGTNPTYMIAADFNNDSRPDLALTNPNDNTIRILINYGNGTFQTQVKYATEKNPVFLISDTFNEDKILDLLVVNYQANSISLVIGNGDGTFRARIPFMLSYNATNMAAGDFNKDNRTDLVVTNVNDQSVSILLTTKDNILENLGTYQSGVLPTFVIVNDFNSDTKLDLVVVNQKDNSVSVLLGNGDGTFRNQSSFRTGTRPVSVVSGDFDNDKKVDLAVANLGNRSISVLLGYGNGTFQSQRFYKTGKSPSSVIALDLNSDKITDLIVANQGESTISVLIGYGNGSFHDQKKFNTKLGNDKQFVEDYAQSLLKLFSQSDYVYGKSFDNFSCPMENNPINVIPTSVHELRPSDIKCIAALCDSLTVGLEAHATTSIGLFMKNRSFN
;
A
#
# COMPACT_ATOMS: atom_id res chain seq x y z
N MET A 1 -27.92 14.17 -3.76
CA MET A 1 -27.20 14.46 -2.51
C MET A 1 -27.97 13.90 -1.32
N PRO A 2 -27.51 12.82 -0.69
CA PRO A 2 -27.64 12.64 0.75
C PRO A 2 -26.40 13.27 1.42
N THR A 3 -26.64 14.15 2.38
CA THR A 3 -25.63 14.73 3.26
C THR A 3 -25.03 13.62 4.11
N ILE A 4 -23.76 13.25 3.85
CA ILE A 4 -22.92 12.51 4.80
C ILE A 4 -22.53 13.52 5.89
N THR A 5 -23.38 13.68 6.89
CA THR A 5 -23.03 14.32 8.15
C THR A 5 -22.77 13.23 9.18
N ASP A 6 -21.64 12.55 9.00
CA ASP A 6 -20.95 11.86 10.09
C ASP A 6 -19.49 12.31 9.93
N THR A 7 -19.10 13.33 10.69
CA THR A 7 -17.75 13.92 10.68
C THR A 7 -16.79 12.95 11.36
N GLY A 8 -16.62 11.77 10.75
CA GLY A 8 -15.99 10.60 11.32
C GLY A 8 -14.58 10.84 11.81
N VAL A 9 -14.44 11.02 13.13
CA VAL A 9 -13.18 10.98 13.87
C VAL A 9 -12.88 9.50 14.11
N GLY A 10 -12.11 8.87 13.24
CA GLY A 10 -11.70 7.47 13.39
C GLY A 10 -10.44 7.16 12.59
N PRO A 11 -9.93 5.92 12.68
CA PRO A 11 -8.68 5.54 12.03
C PRO A 11 -8.74 5.76 10.52
N VAL A 12 -7.70 6.40 9.99
CA VAL A 12 -7.60 6.78 8.57
C VAL A 12 -6.98 5.67 7.75
N PHE A 13 -6.03 4.93 8.33
CA PHE A 13 -5.45 3.73 7.73
C PHE A 13 -4.86 2.80 8.80
N VAL A 14 -4.64 1.55 8.39
CA VAL A 14 -4.06 0.47 9.20
C VAL A 14 -2.86 -0.05 8.44
N THR A 15 -1.70 -0.10 9.10
CA THR A 15 -0.47 -0.69 8.58
C THR A 15 -0.18 -1.98 9.35
N LEU A 16 0.17 -3.04 8.63
CA LEU A 16 0.72 -4.25 9.23
C LEU A 16 2.24 -4.15 9.26
N CYS A 17 2.83 -4.34 10.43
CA CYS A 17 4.27 -4.53 10.55
C CYS A 17 4.55 -6.05 10.56
N THR A 18 5.21 -6.53 9.50
CA THR A 18 5.61 -7.93 9.34
C THR A 18 7.11 -8.06 9.50
N LEU A 19 7.54 -9.13 10.18
CA LEU A 19 8.95 -9.51 10.23
C LEU A 19 9.40 -10.10 8.89
N ASN A 20 10.72 -10.20 8.72
CA ASN A 20 11.36 -10.77 7.53
C ASN A 20 10.97 -12.23 7.22
N ASP A 21 10.31 -12.93 8.15
CA ASP A 21 9.76 -14.28 7.97
C ASP A 21 8.26 -14.29 7.59
N ASN A 22 7.70 -13.12 7.26
CA ASN A 22 6.28 -12.88 6.99
C ASN A 22 5.35 -13.16 8.19
N THR A 23 5.87 -13.27 9.41
CA THR A 23 5.02 -13.28 10.62
C THR A 23 4.57 -11.86 10.93
N THR A 24 3.26 -11.66 11.08
CA THR A 24 2.71 -10.37 11.53
C THR A 24 2.95 -10.27 13.02
N ARG A 25 3.70 -9.26 13.45
CA ARG A 25 4.00 -9.00 14.87
C ARG A 25 3.13 -7.89 15.44
N TYR A 26 2.93 -6.82 14.68
CA TYR A 26 2.18 -5.65 15.16
C TYR A 26 1.19 -5.14 14.14
N LEU A 27 0.03 -4.74 14.64
CA LEU A 27 -0.94 -3.93 13.91
C LEU A 27 -0.81 -2.47 14.36
N ILE A 28 -0.53 -1.57 13.41
CA ILE A 28 -0.44 -0.13 13.67
C ILE A 28 -1.67 0.54 13.08
N VAL A 29 -2.42 1.22 13.94
CA VAL A 29 -3.63 1.93 13.53
C VAL A 29 -3.43 3.42 13.70
N VAL A 30 -3.51 4.15 12.60
CA VAL A 30 -3.23 5.59 12.57
C VAL A 30 -4.53 6.38 12.56
N ASN A 31 -4.67 7.25 13.56
CA ASN A 31 -5.85 8.07 13.76
C ASN A 31 -5.49 9.55 13.55
N GLN A 32 -5.74 10.05 12.34
CA GLN A 32 -5.32 11.40 11.92
C GLN A 32 -5.92 12.53 12.77
N TYR A 33 -7.17 12.37 13.21
CA TYR A 33 -7.94 13.47 13.79
C TYR A 33 -7.76 13.65 15.31
N ASP A 34 -7.44 12.58 16.01
CA ASP A 34 -7.17 12.57 17.46
C ASP A 34 -5.67 12.51 17.76
N GLY A 35 -4.82 12.29 16.75
CA GLY A 35 -3.38 12.42 16.91
C GLY A 35 -2.75 11.21 17.59
N THR A 36 -3.34 10.04 17.43
CA THR A 36 -2.90 8.81 18.09
C THR A 36 -2.51 7.73 17.09
N ILE A 37 -1.58 6.88 17.52
CA ILE A 37 -1.44 5.54 16.94
C ILE A 37 -1.68 4.49 18.00
N SER A 38 -2.37 3.44 17.62
CA SER A 38 -2.58 2.27 18.46
C SER A 38 -1.68 1.16 17.97
N VAL A 39 -0.91 0.59 18.89
CA VAL A 39 -0.07 -0.57 18.61
C VAL A 39 -0.66 -1.79 19.30
N LEU A 40 -0.95 -2.82 18.51
CA LEU A 40 -1.50 -4.07 19.00
C LEU A 40 -0.50 -5.17 18.73
N ASN A 41 -0.05 -5.85 19.79
CA ASN A 41 0.75 -7.06 19.69
C ASN A 41 -0.13 -8.19 19.16
N VAL A 42 0.42 -8.93 18.21
CA VAL A 42 -0.19 -10.12 17.63
C VAL A 42 0.51 -11.32 18.27
N ASN A 43 -0.08 -11.85 19.35
CA ASN A 43 0.52 -12.95 20.11
C ASN A 43 0.60 -14.25 19.28
N GLU A 44 1.44 -15.20 19.68
CA GLU A 44 1.42 -16.58 19.14
C GLU A 44 0.14 -17.36 19.48
N ASP A 45 -0.78 -16.79 20.27
CA ASP A 45 -2.14 -17.26 20.45
C ASP A 45 -3.17 -16.23 19.94
N GLY A 46 -2.67 -15.16 19.29
CA GLY A 46 -3.30 -14.11 18.45
C GLY A 46 -4.55 -13.48 18.96
N THR A 47 -4.77 -13.69 20.24
CA THR A 47 -5.19 -12.59 21.06
C THR A 47 -4.34 -11.36 20.71
N LEU A 48 -5.04 -10.29 20.33
CA LEU A 48 -4.39 -9.00 20.27
C LEU A 48 -4.24 -8.52 21.70
N ASP A 49 -3.02 -8.25 22.10
CA ASP A 49 -2.79 -7.47 23.30
C ASP A 49 -2.61 -6.03 22.86
N PHE A 50 -3.60 -5.22 23.23
CA PHE A 50 -3.42 -3.79 23.17
C PHE A 50 -2.34 -3.44 24.17
N LEU A 51 -1.20 -3.09 23.60
CA LEU A 51 -0.05 -2.70 24.37
C LEU A 51 -0.38 -1.35 24.98
N ILE A 52 -0.61 -0.34 24.14
CA ILE A 52 -0.95 1.02 24.57
C ILE A 52 -1.33 1.89 23.35
N ASP A 53 -2.07 2.98 23.62
CA ASP A 53 -2.27 4.08 22.67
C ASP A 53 -1.15 5.10 22.86
N TYR A 54 -0.52 5.48 21.77
CA TYR A 54 0.48 6.54 21.77
C TYR A 54 -0.14 7.80 21.20
N THR A 55 -0.17 8.87 22.01
CA THR A 55 -0.38 10.24 21.50
C THR A 55 0.87 10.63 20.73
N VAL A 56 0.74 10.74 19.42
CA VAL A 56 1.85 11.06 18.52
C VAL A 56 1.68 12.41 17.86
N GLY A 57 1.08 13.38 18.54
CA GLY A 57 0.97 14.74 18.02
C GLY A 57 -0.33 15.01 17.26
N TYR A 58 -0.31 15.89 16.25
CA TYR A 58 -1.51 16.29 15.50
C TYR A 58 -1.38 16.06 14.01
N GLY A 59 -2.36 15.36 13.44
CA GLY A 59 -2.42 15.09 12.01
C GLY A 59 -1.40 14.07 11.53
N PRO A 60 -1.35 12.85 12.10
CA PRO A 60 -0.50 11.81 11.55
C PRO A 60 -0.95 11.46 10.12
N ILE A 61 -0.03 11.59 9.17
CA ILE A 61 -0.26 11.38 7.73
C ILE A 61 0.50 10.17 7.18
N SER A 62 1.51 9.67 7.91
CA SER A 62 2.33 8.54 7.50
C SER A 62 2.87 7.80 8.73
N ALA A 63 2.97 6.48 8.64
CA ALA A 63 3.66 5.64 9.61
C ALA A 63 4.55 4.63 8.88
N LEU A 64 5.81 4.51 9.31
CA LEU A 64 6.79 3.57 8.78
C LEU A 64 7.18 2.58 9.88
N CYS A 65 7.17 1.28 9.54
CA CYS A 65 7.72 0.23 10.39
C CYS A 65 9.16 -0.06 9.97
N GLY A 66 10.06 -0.31 10.92
CA GLY A 66 11.42 -0.76 10.60
C GLY A 66 12.30 -0.95 11.83
N TYR A 67 13.55 -1.35 11.59
CA TYR A 67 14.55 -1.51 12.65
C TYR A 67 15.26 -0.17 12.86
N PHE A 68 14.86 0.59 13.87
CA PHE A 68 15.43 1.91 14.16
C PHE A 68 16.53 1.82 15.23
N ASP A 69 16.53 0.74 16.03
CA ASP A 69 17.56 0.46 17.03
C ASP A 69 18.30 -0.89 16.78
N ASN A 70 19.19 -1.28 17.70
CA ASN A 70 19.99 -2.50 17.60
C ASN A 70 19.32 -3.76 18.16
N ASN A 71 18.05 -3.70 18.54
CA ASN A 71 17.40 -4.78 19.23
C ASN A 71 16.78 -5.81 18.25
N SER A 72 16.84 -5.56 16.93
CA SER A 72 16.31 -6.47 15.90
C SER A 72 14.81 -6.75 16.03
N VAL A 73 14.06 -5.83 16.63
CA VAL A 73 12.59 -5.81 16.70
C VAL A 73 12.09 -4.57 15.96
N ILE A 74 10.87 -4.67 15.44
CA ILE A 74 10.28 -3.59 14.65
C ILE A 74 9.85 -2.45 15.57
N ASP A 75 10.32 -1.25 15.24
CA ASP A 75 9.89 0.03 15.81
C ASP A 75 9.02 0.81 14.80
N VAL A 76 8.46 1.93 15.23
CA VAL A 76 7.50 2.71 14.44
C VAL A 76 7.85 4.19 14.44
N ALA A 77 7.93 4.78 13.24
CA ALA A 77 8.06 6.21 13.04
C ALA A 77 6.77 6.79 12.47
N VAL A 78 6.26 7.89 13.07
CA VAL A 78 5.02 8.55 12.64
C VAL A 78 5.28 10.01 12.27
N LEU A 79 4.87 10.40 11.06
CA LEU A 79 4.95 11.78 10.59
C LEU A 79 3.63 12.52 10.79
N ASN A 80 3.69 13.71 11.36
CA ASN A 80 2.55 14.57 11.62
C ASN A 80 2.63 15.90 10.86
N ASN A 81 1.58 16.21 10.11
CA ASN A 81 1.58 17.39 9.25
C ASN A 81 1.13 18.68 9.93
N LEU A 82 0.32 18.61 10.99
CA LEU A 82 -0.23 19.83 11.62
C LEU A 82 0.69 20.44 12.68
N ASP A 83 1.45 19.61 13.40
CA ASP A 83 2.41 20.07 14.40
C ASP A 83 3.87 19.96 13.95
N GLY A 84 4.13 19.29 12.82
CA GLY A 84 5.45 19.25 12.21
C GLY A 84 6.43 18.34 12.92
N ASN A 85 5.93 17.27 13.56
CA ASN A 85 6.75 16.37 14.37
C ASN A 85 6.83 14.96 13.77
N VAL A 86 7.99 14.32 13.94
CA VAL A 86 8.15 12.88 13.83
C VAL A 86 8.19 12.28 15.23
N PHE A 87 7.34 11.29 15.49
CA PHE A 87 7.33 10.51 16.72
C PHE A 87 7.93 9.14 16.46
N ILE A 88 8.79 8.69 17.37
CA ILE A 88 9.37 7.35 17.35
C ILE A 88 8.89 6.56 18.56
N LEU A 89 8.43 5.36 18.28
CA LEU A 89 8.06 4.38 19.28
C LEU A 89 9.03 3.21 19.15
N LEU A 90 9.90 3.05 20.13
CA LEU A 90 10.87 1.97 20.19
C LEU A 90 10.35 0.79 20.95
N ASN A 91 10.58 -0.40 20.43
CA ASN A 91 10.04 -1.64 20.97
C ASN A 91 11.12 -2.47 21.68
N PHE A 92 11.09 -2.56 23.01
CA PHE A 92 12.18 -3.12 23.82
C PHE A 92 12.24 -4.66 23.92
N GLN A 93 11.82 -5.38 22.88
CA GLN A 93 11.77 -6.86 22.79
C GLN A 93 10.84 -7.56 23.79
N ASP A 94 10.32 -6.86 24.78
CA ASP A 94 9.27 -7.30 25.71
C ASP A 94 7.87 -6.88 25.25
N ASP A 95 7.76 -6.50 23.97
CA ASP A 95 6.57 -5.96 23.31
C ASP A 95 6.06 -4.63 23.92
N THR A 96 6.84 -3.98 24.79
CA THR A 96 6.54 -2.60 25.21
C THR A 96 7.16 -1.63 24.22
N PHE A 97 6.38 -0.64 23.76
CA PHE A 97 6.99 0.53 23.11
C PHE A 97 7.10 1.67 24.11
N GLU A 98 8.25 2.31 24.15
CA GLU A 98 8.43 3.56 24.89
C GLU A 98 8.60 4.72 23.91
N TYR A 99 8.14 5.89 24.34
CA TYR A 99 8.51 7.12 23.66
C TYR A 99 9.98 7.35 23.91
N GLU A 100 10.73 7.49 22.83
CA GLU A 100 12.10 7.92 22.96
C GLU A 100 12.20 9.45 23.01
N ASP A 101 11.60 10.12 22.01
CA ASP A 101 11.17 11.53 22.04
C ASP A 101 10.43 11.81 20.71
N TRP A 102 9.93 13.03 20.53
CA TRP A 102 9.54 13.53 19.21
C TRP A 102 10.59 14.53 18.71
N VAL A 103 10.74 14.57 17.39
CA VAL A 103 11.62 15.53 16.74
C VAL A 103 10.76 16.47 15.91
N PHE A 104 10.84 17.76 16.23
CA PHE A 104 10.27 18.79 15.36
C PHE A 104 11.07 18.79 14.05
N VAL A 105 10.40 18.46 12.95
CA VAL A 105 11.00 18.33 11.62
C VAL A 105 10.80 19.57 10.75
N GLY A 106 9.73 20.33 10.95
CA GLY A 106 9.47 21.55 10.20
C GLY A 106 7.98 21.83 9.99
N THR A 107 7.67 22.84 9.19
CA THR A 107 6.29 23.22 8.87
C THR A 107 5.78 22.52 7.61
N ASP A 108 4.52 22.08 7.67
CA ASP A 108 3.80 21.37 6.59
C ASP A 108 4.62 20.23 5.97
N PRO A 109 5.02 19.21 6.76
CA PRO A 109 5.66 18.05 6.21
C PRO A 109 4.66 17.19 5.43
N ILE A 110 5.10 16.70 4.27
CA ILE A 110 4.21 16.03 3.30
C ILE A 110 4.63 14.58 2.99
N ALA A 111 5.87 14.21 3.30
CA ALA A 111 6.41 12.90 3.00
C ALA A 111 7.54 12.54 3.96
N MET A 112 7.65 11.24 4.27
CA MET A 112 8.74 10.64 5.02
C MET A 112 9.21 9.38 4.31
N ILE A 113 10.52 9.16 4.28
CA ILE A 113 11.13 7.92 3.78
C ILE A 113 12.11 7.39 4.83
N SER A 114 12.36 6.08 4.80
CA SER A 114 13.35 5.41 5.63
C SER A 114 14.37 4.66 4.78
N ALA A 115 15.64 4.71 5.20
CA ALA A 115 16.75 3.95 4.64
C ALA A 115 17.95 4.00 5.61
N ASP A 116 18.91 3.09 5.49
CA ASP A 116 20.17 3.14 6.24
C ASP A 116 21.15 4.10 5.53
N PHE A 117 21.21 5.37 5.94
CA PHE A 117 22.02 6.40 5.27
C PHE A 117 23.49 6.39 5.73
N ASN A 118 23.78 5.83 6.91
CA ASN A 118 25.13 5.78 7.48
C ASN A 118 25.77 4.36 7.43
N ASN A 119 25.08 3.38 6.85
CA ASN A 119 25.48 1.97 6.77
C ASN A 119 25.70 1.30 8.14
N ASP A 120 24.91 1.66 9.15
CA ASP A 120 24.97 1.06 10.49
C ASP A 120 23.96 -0.07 10.72
N LEU A 121 23.23 -0.46 9.65
CA LEU A 121 22.17 -1.47 9.60
C LEU A 121 20.88 -1.06 10.32
N LYS A 122 20.73 0.20 10.70
CA LYS A 122 19.49 0.77 11.22
C LYS A 122 18.88 1.69 10.18
N LEU A 123 17.56 1.83 10.24
CA LEU A 123 16.87 2.79 9.39
C LEU A 123 16.99 4.18 9.99
N ASP A 124 17.38 5.12 9.14
CA ASP A 124 17.32 6.54 9.35
C ASP A 124 16.08 7.13 8.67
N LEU A 125 15.79 8.40 8.91
CA LEU A 125 14.60 9.08 8.35
C LEU A 125 14.95 10.34 7.58
N VAL A 126 14.23 10.54 6.48
CA VAL A 126 14.21 11.79 5.72
C VAL A 126 12.79 12.29 5.63
N VAL A 127 12.58 13.55 6.01
CA VAL A 127 11.28 14.24 5.95
C VAL A 127 11.34 15.40 4.99
N VAL A 128 10.31 15.53 4.16
CA VAL A 128 10.13 16.66 3.25
C VAL A 128 9.21 17.69 3.88
N ASN A 129 9.74 18.88 4.16
CA ASN A 129 9.00 19.99 4.78
C ASN A 129 8.64 21.03 3.72
N GLN A 130 7.40 20.97 3.23
CA GLN A 130 6.96 21.84 2.15
C GLN A 130 6.90 23.31 2.58
N GLY A 131 6.47 23.57 3.83
CA GLY A 131 6.32 24.93 4.36
C GLY A 131 7.65 25.65 4.59
N ASP A 132 8.71 24.90 4.95
CA ASP A 132 10.03 25.46 5.24
C ASP A 132 10.99 25.46 4.04
N ASN A 133 10.65 24.77 2.95
CA ASN A 133 11.51 24.60 1.77
C ASN A 133 12.84 23.88 2.09
N ASN A 134 12.79 22.89 2.97
CA ASN A 134 13.95 22.10 3.37
C ASN A 134 13.58 20.61 3.47
N ILE A 135 14.60 19.78 3.68
CA ILE A 135 14.43 18.43 4.19
C ILE A 135 15.05 18.31 5.57
N GLY A 136 14.42 17.51 6.42
CA GLY A 136 14.97 17.05 7.68
C GLY A 136 15.56 15.67 7.54
N VAL A 137 16.81 15.51 7.96
CA VAL A 137 17.48 14.21 8.05
C VAL A 137 17.65 13.89 9.52
N LEU A 138 17.18 12.72 9.91
CA LEU A 138 17.28 12.23 11.27
C LEU A 138 18.06 10.92 11.21
N ILE A 139 19.26 10.94 11.81
CA ILE A 139 20.13 9.75 11.91
C ILE A 139 19.89 9.07 13.24
N GLY A 140 19.60 7.77 13.18
CA GLY A 140 19.31 6.93 14.33
C GLY A 140 20.55 6.69 15.18
N ASN A 141 20.41 6.77 16.49
CA ASN A 141 21.44 6.38 17.44
C ASN A 141 21.40 4.87 17.73
N VAL A 142 22.34 4.39 18.54
CA VAL A 142 22.35 3.00 19.03
C VAL A 142 21.07 2.64 19.78
N ASP A 143 20.50 3.62 20.46
CA ASP A 143 19.34 3.45 21.32
C ASP A 143 18.02 3.58 20.55
N GLY A 144 18.02 3.90 19.25
CA GLY A 144 16.83 4.02 18.39
C GLY A 144 16.42 5.44 18.00
N GLY A 145 17.01 6.43 18.67
CA GLY A 145 16.50 7.80 18.61
C GLY A 145 17.25 8.71 17.71
N PHE A 146 16.62 9.85 17.52
CA PHE A 146 17.08 10.88 16.61
C PHE A 146 17.49 12.10 17.42
N PRO A 147 18.72 12.14 17.95
CA PRO A 147 19.14 13.15 18.91
C PRO A 147 19.12 14.57 18.33
N THR A 148 19.34 14.67 17.02
CA THR A 148 19.37 15.93 16.29
C THR A 148 18.90 15.69 14.86
N GLN A 149 17.93 16.48 14.41
CA GLN A 149 17.70 16.66 12.99
C GLN A 149 18.83 17.52 12.40
N VAL A 150 19.32 17.11 11.24
CA VAL A 150 20.12 17.97 10.38
C VAL A 150 19.23 18.48 9.25
N ILE A 151 19.16 19.80 9.13
CA ILE A 151 18.35 20.46 8.12
C ILE A 151 19.21 20.73 6.89
N TYR A 152 18.69 20.36 5.72
CA TYR A 152 19.29 20.70 4.45
C TYR A 152 18.32 21.55 3.63
N ASP A 153 18.76 22.76 3.29
CA ASP A 153 18.00 23.63 2.40
C ASP A 153 17.88 22.97 1.02
N VAL A 154 16.65 22.91 0.51
CA VAL A 154 16.36 22.45 -0.85
C VAL A 154 15.72 23.59 -1.65
N GLY A 155 15.11 23.29 -2.79
CA GLY A 155 14.33 24.29 -3.52
C GLY A 155 12.99 24.60 -2.84
N ASN A 156 12.33 25.65 -3.32
CA ASN A 156 11.00 26.06 -2.85
C ASN A 156 9.92 25.02 -3.16
N GLN A 157 9.00 24.82 -2.20
CA GLN A 157 7.88 23.89 -2.23
C GLN A 157 8.30 22.48 -2.65
N PRO A 158 9.16 21.81 -1.86
CA PRO A 158 9.53 20.43 -2.14
C PRO A 158 8.30 19.53 -2.09
N THR A 159 8.22 18.56 -3.00
CA THR A 159 7.03 17.73 -3.25
C THR A 159 7.26 16.23 -3.13
N PHE A 160 8.46 15.77 -3.46
CA PHE A 160 8.78 14.35 -3.51
C PHE A 160 10.26 14.12 -3.24
N VAL A 161 10.59 12.96 -2.68
CA VAL A 161 11.97 12.56 -2.39
C VAL A 161 12.19 11.08 -2.75
N VAL A 162 13.35 10.82 -3.32
CA VAL A 162 13.89 9.49 -3.64
C VAL A 162 15.30 9.38 -3.12
N SER A 163 15.71 8.16 -2.74
CA SER A 163 17.07 7.82 -2.35
C SER A 163 17.70 6.86 -3.35
N GLY A 164 19.02 6.90 -3.46
CA GLY A 164 19.81 6.02 -4.32
C GLY A 164 21.27 6.44 -4.34
N ASP A 165 22.18 5.55 -4.73
CA ASP A 165 23.59 5.89 -4.94
C ASP A 165 23.79 6.50 -6.34
N PHE A 166 23.77 7.82 -6.45
CA PHE A 166 23.84 8.55 -7.72
C PHE A 166 25.27 8.78 -8.20
N ASN A 167 26.27 8.56 -7.34
CA ASN A 167 27.68 8.79 -7.65
C ASN A 167 28.54 7.50 -7.66
N ASN A 168 27.93 6.36 -7.31
CA ASN A 168 28.53 5.03 -7.21
C ASN A 168 29.65 4.96 -6.14
N ASP A 169 29.49 5.67 -5.02
CA ASP A 169 30.38 5.61 -3.87
C ASP A 169 29.88 4.69 -2.75
N LYS A 170 28.76 4.00 -2.98
CA LYS A 170 28.06 3.09 -2.08
C LYS A 170 27.41 3.75 -0.87
N LYS A 171 27.19 5.06 -0.94
CA LYS A 171 26.40 5.79 0.05
C LYS A 171 25.10 6.20 -0.59
N LEU A 172 24.04 6.23 0.21
CA LEU A 172 22.75 6.68 -0.28
C LEU A 172 22.75 8.21 -0.39
N ASP A 173 22.42 8.69 -1.57
CA ASP A 173 22.18 10.09 -1.87
C ASP A 173 20.66 10.36 -1.89
N LEU A 174 20.29 11.65 -1.96
CA LEU A 174 18.90 12.09 -2.07
C LEU A 174 18.67 12.96 -3.28
N ALA A 175 17.53 12.77 -3.93
CA ALA A 175 17.01 13.71 -4.93
C ALA A 175 15.60 14.18 -4.53
N VAL A 176 15.40 15.49 -4.55
CA VAL A 176 14.17 16.16 -4.10
C VAL A 176 13.59 16.99 -5.24
N SER A 177 12.31 16.78 -5.55
CA SER A 177 11.58 17.63 -6.48
C SER A 177 11.08 18.87 -5.79
N ASN A 178 11.23 20.03 -6.44
CA ASN A 178 10.83 21.32 -5.93
C ASN A 178 9.85 21.97 -6.89
N SER A 179 8.56 21.97 -6.55
CA SER A 179 7.52 22.51 -7.45
C SER A 179 7.63 24.03 -7.62
N GLY A 180 8.12 24.73 -6.60
CA GLY A 180 8.30 26.19 -6.61
C GLY A 180 9.67 26.66 -7.11
N SER A 181 10.53 25.76 -7.61
CA SER A 181 11.86 26.09 -8.16
C SER A 181 12.05 25.52 -9.55
N SER A 182 12.99 26.08 -10.31
CA SER A 182 13.35 25.60 -11.65
C SER A 182 14.30 24.39 -11.65
N PHE A 183 14.64 23.86 -10.49
CA PHE A 183 15.64 22.80 -10.31
C PHE A 183 15.18 21.75 -9.31
N ILE A 184 15.70 20.54 -9.47
CA ILE A 184 15.68 19.51 -8.42
C ILE A 184 16.92 19.66 -7.55
N SER A 185 16.80 19.31 -6.28
CA SER A 185 17.91 19.33 -5.34
C SER A 185 18.49 17.93 -5.23
N VAL A 186 19.77 17.76 -5.52
CA VAL A 186 20.49 16.51 -5.25
C VAL A 186 21.45 16.72 -4.09
N LEU A 187 21.42 15.84 -3.10
CA LEU A 187 22.26 15.89 -1.92
C LEU A 187 23.06 14.60 -1.83
N PHE A 188 24.40 14.69 -1.93
CA PHE A 188 25.26 13.51 -1.85
C PHE A 188 25.51 13.10 -0.41
N GLY A 189 25.33 11.83 -0.11
CA GLY A 189 25.56 11.25 1.20
C GLY A 189 27.03 11.33 1.62
N ASP A 190 27.25 11.38 2.93
CA ASP A 190 28.56 11.19 3.54
C ASP A 190 28.61 9.88 4.35
N GLU A 191 29.78 9.57 4.92
CA GLU A 191 30.00 8.30 5.63
C GLU A 191 29.26 8.20 6.97
N ASN A 192 28.64 9.29 7.44
CA ASN A 192 27.97 9.35 8.73
C ASN A 192 26.45 9.60 8.58
N GLY A 193 25.90 9.41 7.36
CA GLY A 193 24.49 9.67 7.05
C GLY A 193 24.15 11.14 6.86
N GLY A 194 25.14 12.04 6.96
CA GLY A 194 24.98 13.42 6.58
C GLY A 194 24.95 13.58 5.05
N PHE A 195 24.67 14.80 4.61
CA PHE A 195 24.66 15.12 3.20
C PHE A 195 25.48 16.38 2.91
N GLN A 196 26.02 16.45 1.71
CA GLN A 196 26.66 17.65 1.21
C GLN A 196 25.62 18.73 0.88
N THR A 197 26.07 19.97 0.70
CA THR A 197 25.20 21.04 0.22
C THR A 197 24.55 20.64 -1.11
N GLN A 198 23.25 20.97 -1.25
CA GLN A 198 22.50 20.62 -2.45
C GLN A 198 23.22 21.08 -3.73
N VAL A 199 23.21 20.19 -4.72
CA VAL A 199 23.52 20.50 -6.11
C VAL A 199 22.20 20.71 -6.84
N SER A 200 21.99 21.94 -7.30
CA SER A 200 20.83 22.29 -8.10
C SER A 200 20.98 21.76 -9.52
N CYS A 201 20.06 20.88 -9.92
CA CYS A 201 19.99 20.39 -11.29
C CYS A 201 18.78 21.02 -11.99
N GLU A 202 19.04 21.94 -12.93
CA GLU A 202 18.00 22.68 -13.64
C GLU A 202 17.14 21.74 -14.50
N VAL A 203 15.84 21.74 -14.25
CA VAL A 203 14.85 20.92 -14.98
C VAL A 203 13.68 21.76 -15.52
N GLY A 204 13.33 22.86 -14.86
CA GLY A 204 12.16 23.69 -15.13
C GLY A 204 11.24 23.81 -13.91
N ASN A 205 10.21 24.65 -14.01
CA ASN A 205 9.30 24.94 -12.89
C ASN A 205 8.17 23.90 -12.78
N GLY A 206 7.69 23.65 -11.55
CA GLY A 206 6.59 22.71 -11.34
C GLY A 206 7.04 21.24 -11.34
N THR A 207 8.22 20.95 -10.79
CA THR A 207 8.66 19.54 -10.66
C THR A 207 7.77 18.81 -9.66
N ASN A 208 7.22 17.66 -10.07
CA ASN A 208 6.26 16.90 -9.25
C ASN A 208 6.83 15.54 -8.77
N ILE A 209 7.06 14.60 -9.69
CA ILE A 209 7.54 13.25 -9.40
C ILE A 209 8.95 13.05 -9.93
N LEU A 210 9.73 12.25 -9.20
CA LEU A 210 11.03 11.73 -9.61
C LEU A 210 10.96 10.21 -9.79
N ALA A 211 11.68 9.70 -10.78
CA ALA A 211 12.03 8.29 -10.89
C ALA A 211 13.55 8.13 -10.95
N VAL A 212 14.00 6.96 -10.49
CA VAL A 212 15.41 6.56 -10.41
C VAL A 212 15.57 5.25 -11.15
N ALA A 213 16.52 5.19 -12.09
CA ALA A 213 16.91 3.96 -12.78
C ALA A 213 18.24 4.17 -13.51
N ASP A 214 19.00 3.11 -13.76
CA ASP A 214 20.11 3.16 -14.73
C ASP A 214 19.52 3.09 -16.16
N LEU A 215 19.45 4.24 -16.84
CA LEU A 215 18.82 4.36 -18.16
C LEU A 215 19.81 4.10 -19.30
N ASN A 216 21.11 4.03 -19.02
CA ASN A 216 22.15 3.89 -20.01
C ASN A 216 23.01 2.61 -19.84
N ASN A 217 22.68 1.80 -18.84
CA ASN A 217 23.35 0.57 -18.42
C ASN A 217 24.85 0.76 -18.09
N ASP A 218 25.24 1.91 -17.53
CA ASP A 218 26.62 2.19 -17.10
C ASP A 218 26.89 1.85 -15.62
N GLY A 219 25.86 1.41 -14.90
CA GLY A 219 25.89 1.05 -13.49
C GLY A 219 25.80 2.25 -12.55
N ILE A 220 25.37 3.41 -13.03
CA ILE A 220 25.12 4.62 -12.24
C ILE A 220 23.63 4.94 -12.35
N LEU A 221 23.02 5.34 -11.24
CA LEU A 221 21.61 5.70 -11.24
C LEU A 221 21.40 7.07 -11.90
N ASP A 222 20.46 7.11 -12.83
CA ASP A 222 19.99 8.32 -13.49
C ASP A 222 18.69 8.82 -12.84
N LEU A 223 18.36 10.09 -13.10
CA LEU A 223 17.14 10.73 -12.62
C LEU A 223 16.20 11.12 -13.75
N VAL A 224 14.92 10.90 -13.53
CA VAL A 224 13.85 11.37 -14.42
C VAL A 224 12.89 12.25 -13.63
N ALA A 225 12.66 13.46 -14.11
CA ALA A 225 11.81 14.45 -13.44
C ALA A 225 10.64 14.88 -14.32
N THR A 226 9.41 14.76 -13.80
CA THR A 226 8.23 15.35 -14.44
C THR A 226 8.10 16.81 -14.06
N VAL A 227 7.94 17.70 -15.05
CA VAL A 227 7.87 19.15 -14.86
C VAL A 227 6.56 19.68 -15.43
N SER A 228 5.59 19.93 -14.54
CA SER A 228 4.20 20.21 -14.89
C SER A 228 4.02 21.49 -15.69
N ASP A 229 4.71 22.56 -15.28
CA ASP A 229 4.49 23.90 -15.83
C ASP A 229 5.16 24.05 -17.20
N ASP A 230 6.33 23.42 -17.37
CA ASP A 230 7.05 23.36 -18.64
C ASP A 230 6.49 22.28 -19.59
N SER A 231 5.59 21.41 -19.12
CA SER A 231 5.02 20.29 -19.90
C SER A 231 6.10 19.34 -20.43
N THR A 232 7.12 19.06 -19.60
CA THR A 232 8.29 18.23 -19.96
C THR A 232 8.56 17.08 -19.02
N VAL A 233 9.26 16.07 -19.53
CA VAL A 233 10.08 15.14 -18.76
C VAL A 233 11.54 15.51 -18.96
N ASN A 234 12.29 15.65 -17.88
CA ASN A 234 13.72 15.86 -17.90
C ASN A 234 14.44 14.58 -17.52
N VAL A 235 15.41 14.17 -18.33
CA VAL A 235 16.27 13.02 -18.06
C VAL A 235 17.67 13.54 -17.74
N LEU A 236 18.13 13.24 -16.54
CA LEU A 236 19.42 13.66 -16.03
C LEU A 236 20.28 12.41 -15.87
N LEU A 237 21.28 12.26 -16.74
CA LEU A 237 22.20 11.13 -16.64
C LEU A 237 23.25 11.39 -15.56
N GLY A 238 23.42 10.42 -14.67
CA GLY A 238 24.42 10.44 -13.63
C GLY A 238 25.83 10.37 -14.23
N ASN A 239 26.80 10.92 -13.51
CA ASN A 239 28.21 10.69 -13.78
C ASN A 239 28.87 10.15 -12.51
N ARG A 240 29.95 9.38 -12.63
CA ARG A 240 30.67 8.79 -11.49
C ARG A 240 31.24 9.79 -10.48
N ASN A 241 31.26 11.07 -10.83
CA ASN A 241 31.71 12.13 -9.93
C ASN A 241 30.52 12.78 -9.18
N GLY A 242 29.32 12.19 -9.25
CA GLY A 242 28.07 12.69 -8.68
C GLY A 242 27.40 13.78 -9.50
N SER A 243 28.08 14.45 -10.43
CA SER A 243 27.41 15.46 -11.25
C SER A 243 26.41 14.80 -12.21
N PHE A 244 25.32 15.51 -12.52
CA PHE A 244 24.41 15.12 -13.60
C PHE A 244 24.77 15.84 -14.90
N GLN A 245 24.64 15.13 -16.02
CA GLN A 245 24.73 15.75 -17.33
C GLN A 245 23.59 16.79 -17.50
N SER A 246 23.78 17.74 -18.41
CA SER A 246 22.71 18.69 -18.72
C SER A 246 21.46 17.93 -19.16
N GLY A 247 20.36 18.12 -18.42
CA GLY A 247 19.15 17.33 -18.59
C GLY A 247 18.60 17.40 -20.01
N VAL A 248 18.29 16.25 -20.59
CA VAL A 248 17.61 16.19 -21.89
C VAL A 248 16.12 16.37 -21.67
N LYS A 249 15.58 17.45 -22.24
CA LYS A 249 14.16 17.81 -22.15
C LYS A 249 13.34 17.14 -23.24
N TYR A 250 12.38 16.32 -22.84
CA TYR A 250 11.35 15.78 -23.71
C TYR A 250 10.05 16.54 -23.48
N GLN A 251 9.61 17.28 -24.50
CA GLN A 251 8.28 17.87 -24.52
C GLN A 251 7.26 16.75 -24.55
N ILE A 252 6.33 16.73 -23.59
CA ILE A 252 5.38 15.64 -23.46
C ILE A 252 3.94 16.08 -23.74
N GLY A 253 3.24 16.55 -22.71
CA GLY A 253 1.87 17.05 -22.73
C GLY A 253 1.65 17.96 -21.53
N THR A 254 0.48 18.59 -21.47
CA THR A 254 0.21 19.60 -20.43
C THR A 254 -0.06 18.95 -19.07
N ASN A 255 0.63 19.47 -18.05
CA ASN A 255 0.50 19.05 -16.65
C ASN A 255 0.70 17.54 -16.43
N PRO A 256 1.90 16.97 -16.70
CA PRO A 256 2.23 15.63 -16.25
C PRO A 256 2.10 15.47 -14.74
N THR A 257 1.38 14.44 -14.28
CA THR A 257 1.12 14.23 -12.84
C THR A 257 1.53 12.88 -12.31
N TYR A 258 1.73 11.87 -13.15
CA TYR A 258 2.13 10.53 -12.74
C TYR A 258 3.07 9.90 -13.76
N MET A 259 3.99 9.06 -13.29
CA MET A 259 4.97 8.36 -14.10
C MET A 259 5.30 7.00 -13.49
N ILE A 260 5.45 5.99 -14.34
CA ILE A 260 6.09 4.71 -13.98
C ILE A 260 7.23 4.43 -14.94
N ALA A 261 8.17 3.61 -14.48
CA ALA A 261 9.24 3.05 -15.28
C ALA A 261 9.07 1.53 -15.38
N ALA A 262 9.10 0.98 -16.58
CA ALA A 262 9.03 -0.46 -16.83
C ALA A 262 9.56 -0.77 -18.23
N ASP A 263 9.91 -2.02 -18.51
CA ASP A 263 10.37 -2.45 -19.83
C ASP A 263 9.16 -2.75 -20.74
N PHE A 264 8.73 -1.78 -21.56
CA PHE A 264 7.53 -1.91 -22.40
C PHE A 264 7.81 -2.56 -23.76
N ASN A 265 9.09 -2.76 -24.10
CA ASN A 265 9.52 -3.34 -25.38
C ASN A 265 10.33 -4.64 -25.22
N ASN A 266 10.42 -5.18 -24.00
CA ASN A 266 11.17 -6.38 -23.63
C ASN A 266 12.66 -6.33 -24.01
N ASP A 267 13.29 -5.16 -23.99
CA ASP A 267 14.71 -4.99 -24.29
C ASP A 267 15.62 -4.96 -23.03
N SER A 268 15.01 -5.24 -21.87
CA SER A 268 15.62 -5.22 -20.54
C SER A 268 16.11 -3.84 -20.11
N ARG A 269 15.54 -2.77 -20.65
CA ARG A 269 15.81 -1.40 -20.23
C ARG A 269 14.52 -0.74 -19.76
N PRO A 270 14.60 0.07 -18.71
CA PRO A 270 13.44 0.82 -18.25
C PRO A 270 13.04 1.89 -19.27
N ASP A 271 11.80 1.78 -19.75
CA ASP A 271 11.06 2.80 -20.50
C ASP A 271 10.19 3.63 -19.54
N LEU A 272 9.50 4.65 -20.04
CA LEU A 272 8.63 5.52 -19.23
C LEU A 272 7.20 5.62 -19.77
N ALA A 273 6.23 5.55 -18.86
CA ALA A 273 4.82 5.85 -19.15
C ALA A 273 4.29 6.94 -18.21
N LEU A 274 3.60 7.95 -18.76
CA LEU A 274 3.16 9.13 -18.01
C LEU A 274 1.71 9.52 -18.28
N THR A 275 1.00 10.02 -17.25
CA THR A 275 -0.31 10.65 -17.40
C THR A 275 -0.21 12.17 -17.60
N ASN A 276 -1.03 12.72 -18.50
CA ASN A 276 -1.12 14.15 -18.78
C ASN A 276 -2.60 14.61 -18.66
N PRO A 277 -3.08 14.87 -17.43
CA PRO A 277 -4.48 15.16 -17.17
C PRO A 277 -5.10 16.28 -18.01
N ASN A 278 -4.34 17.33 -18.34
CA ASN A 278 -4.88 18.48 -19.07
C ASN A 278 -4.90 18.28 -20.60
N ASP A 279 -4.09 17.35 -21.14
CA ASP A 279 -4.12 16.94 -22.55
C ASP A 279 -4.99 15.66 -22.75
N ASN A 280 -5.54 15.09 -21.68
CA ASN A 280 -6.32 13.84 -21.70
C ASN A 280 -5.56 12.72 -22.41
N THR A 281 -4.30 12.50 -22.03
CA THR A 281 -3.43 11.54 -22.71
C THR A 281 -2.49 10.82 -21.76
N ILE A 282 -1.98 9.66 -22.20
CA ILE A 282 -0.70 9.14 -21.73
C ILE A 282 0.39 9.35 -22.78
N ARG A 283 1.64 9.35 -22.31
CA ARG A 283 2.84 9.43 -23.13
C ARG A 283 3.77 8.27 -22.79
N ILE A 284 4.31 7.66 -23.83
CA ILE A 284 5.29 6.58 -23.72
C ILE A 284 6.59 7.07 -24.32
N LEU A 285 7.69 6.90 -23.57
CA LEU A 285 9.04 7.19 -24.01
C LEU A 285 9.84 5.89 -23.93
N ILE A 286 10.29 5.40 -25.08
CA ILE A 286 11.11 4.18 -25.17
C ILE A 286 12.58 4.52 -25.11
N ASN A 287 13.31 3.85 -24.23
CA ASN A 287 14.70 4.13 -23.95
C ASN A 287 15.61 3.47 -25.00
N TYR A 288 16.57 4.22 -25.55
CA TYR A 288 17.60 3.67 -26.44
C TYR A 288 18.69 2.89 -25.68
N GLY A 289 18.67 2.90 -24.35
CA GLY A 289 19.69 2.30 -23.47
C GLY A 289 21.00 3.06 -23.47
N ASN A 290 20.97 4.34 -23.87
CA ASN A 290 22.08 5.27 -23.73
C ASN A 290 21.65 6.52 -22.94
N GLY A 291 20.54 6.41 -22.21
CA GLY A 291 19.95 7.52 -21.47
C GLY A 291 19.16 8.53 -22.31
N THR A 292 18.99 8.27 -23.62
CA THR A 292 18.09 9.04 -24.47
C THR A 292 16.87 8.23 -24.86
N PHE A 293 15.76 8.92 -25.10
CA PHE A 293 14.49 8.32 -25.44
C PHE A 293 14.12 8.58 -26.89
N GLN A 294 13.35 7.66 -27.45
CA GLN A 294 12.66 7.83 -28.72
C GLN A 294 11.74 9.05 -28.65
N THR A 295 11.29 9.51 -29.83
CA THR A 295 10.23 10.52 -29.87
C THR A 295 9.01 9.95 -29.17
N GLN A 296 8.53 10.67 -28.15
CA GLN A 296 7.38 10.24 -27.37
C GLN A 296 6.20 9.83 -28.25
N VAL A 297 5.57 8.72 -27.91
CA VAL A 297 4.34 8.30 -28.58
C VAL A 297 3.16 8.75 -27.74
N LYS A 298 2.22 9.44 -28.41
CA LYS A 298 1.00 9.99 -27.81
C LYS A 298 -0.13 8.99 -27.93
N TYR A 299 -0.70 8.60 -26.79
CA TYR A 299 -1.96 7.87 -26.75
C TYR A 299 -2.99 8.73 -26.05
N ALA A 300 -4.05 9.08 -26.76
CA ALA A 300 -5.15 9.78 -26.13
C ALA A 300 -5.82 8.86 -25.09
N THR A 301 -6.36 9.46 -24.03
CA THR A 301 -7.21 8.83 -23.01
C THR A 301 -8.55 9.56 -22.93
N GLU A 302 -9.40 9.14 -21.99
CA GLU A 302 -10.55 9.94 -21.59
C GLU A 302 -10.12 11.11 -20.69
N LYS A 303 -11.10 11.90 -20.24
CA LYS A 303 -10.83 13.15 -19.54
C LYS A 303 -10.12 12.95 -18.21
N ASN A 304 -9.03 13.70 -18.02
CA ASN A 304 -8.25 13.80 -16.79
C ASN A 304 -7.70 12.44 -16.31
N PRO A 305 -6.78 11.80 -17.07
CA PRO A 305 -6.02 10.67 -16.57
C PRO A 305 -5.16 11.10 -15.39
N VAL A 306 -5.28 10.44 -14.25
CA VAL A 306 -4.58 10.84 -13.00
C VAL A 306 -3.61 9.78 -12.51
N PHE A 307 -3.86 8.52 -12.83
CA PHE A 307 -3.10 7.38 -12.32
C PHE A 307 -2.98 6.31 -13.39
N LEU A 308 -1.89 5.55 -13.35
CA LEU A 308 -1.72 4.39 -14.22
C LEU A 308 -0.91 3.29 -13.50
N ILE A 309 -1.17 2.04 -13.87
CA ILE A 309 -0.40 0.86 -13.45
C ILE A 309 -0.01 0.04 -14.68
N SER A 310 1.08 -0.73 -14.57
CA SER A 310 1.49 -1.71 -15.56
C SER A 310 1.27 -3.14 -15.07
N ASP A 311 0.76 -3.99 -15.93
CA ASP A 311 0.72 -5.45 -15.72
C ASP A 311 0.49 -6.18 -17.05
N THR A 312 0.69 -7.50 -17.08
CA THR A 312 0.28 -8.33 -18.20
C THR A 312 -1.23 -8.58 -18.07
N PHE A 313 -2.05 -7.68 -18.61
CA PHE A 313 -3.50 -7.84 -18.58
C PHE A 313 -3.96 -8.94 -19.54
N ASN A 314 -3.07 -9.43 -20.40
CA ASN A 314 -3.35 -10.48 -21.36
C ASN A 314 -2.26 -11.59 -21.41
N GLU A 315 -2.51 -12.68 -22.14
CA GLU A 315 -1.64 -13.88 -22.19
C GLU A 315 -0.31 -13.70 -22.94
N ASP A 316 -0.06 -12.55 -23.55
CA ASP A 316 1.13 -12.31 -24.37
C ASP A 316 2.41 -12.07 -23.56
N LYS A 317 2.29 -11.89 -22.23
CA LYS A 317 3.38 -11.55 -21.31
C LYS A 317 4.07 -10.23 -21.65
N ILE A 318 3.37 -9.34 -22.33
CA ILE A 318 3.78 -7.98 -22.60
C ILE A 318 3.07 -7.08 -21.59
N LEU A 319 3.80 -6.08 -21.08
CA LEU A 319 3.20 -5.11 -20.17
C LEU A 319 2.17 -4.23 -20.90
N ASP A 320 0.96 -4.23 -20.37
CA ASP A 320 -0.13 -3.34 -20.72
C ASP A 320 -0.27 -2.25 -19.64
N LEU A 321 -1.11 -1.25 -19.89
CA LEU A 321 -1.36 -0.15 -18.96
C LEU A 321 -2.84 0.02 -18.66
N LEU A 322 -3.19 0.10 -17.39
CA LEU A 322 -4.52 0.51 -16.94
C LEU A 322 -4.48 1.95 -16.45
N VAL A 323 -5.31 2.81 -17.03
CA VAL A 323 -5.33 4.25 -16.76
C VAL A 323 -6.66 4.66 -16.13
N VAL A 324 -6.60 5.39 -15.02
CA VAL A 324 -7.78 5.95 -14.33
C VAL A 324 -8.05 7.37 -14.83
N ASN A 325 -9.23 7.59 -15.41
CA ASN A 325 -9.67 8.89 -15.95
C ASN A 325 -10.73 9.50 -15.04
N TYR A 326 -10.29 10.39 -14.16
CA TYR A 326 -11.08 10.92 -13.05
C TYR A 326 -12.31 11.70 -13.53
N GLN A 327 -12.13 12.71 -14.39
CA GLN A 327 -13.23 13.56 -14.84
C GLN A 327 -14.18 12.87 -15.82
N ALA A 328 -13.69 11.89 -16.57
CA ALA A 328 -14.53 11.09 -17.44
C ALA A 328 -15.29 9.98 -16.71
N ASN A 329 -14.99 9.72 -15.43
CA ASN A 329 -15.48 8.54 -14.71
C ASN A 329 -15.26 7.27 -15.54
N SER A 330 -14.04 7.06 -16.02
CA SER A 330 -13.74 5.91 -16.88
C SER A 330 -12.37 5.33 -16.57
N ILE A 331 -12.19 4.05 -16.89
CA ILE A 331 -10.86 3.45 -17.00
C ILE A 331 -10.54 3.22 -18.47
N SER A 332 -9.26 3.24 -18.81
CA SER A 332 -8.77 2.90 -20.15
C SER A 332 -7.70 1.84 -20.02
N LEU A 333 -7.92 0.67 -20.64
CA LEU A 333 -6.87 -0.30 -20.86
C LEU A 333 -6.15 0.07 -22.16
N VAL A 334 -4.83 0.13 -22.08
CA VAL A 334 -3.93 0.50 -23.18
C VAL A 334 -2.93 -0.63 -23.36
N ILE A 335 -3.06 -1.32 -24.49
CA ILE A 335 -2.41 -2.61 -24.72
C ILE A 335 -1.05 -2.44 -25.34
N GLY A 336 -0.03 -3.07 -24.76
CA GLY A 336 1.33 -3.11 -25.31
C GLY A 336 1.41 -4.05 -26.51
N ASN A 337 2.20 -3.66 -27.51
CA ASN A 337 2.56 -4.54 -28.64
C ASN A 337 3.89 -5.27 -28.40
N GLY A 338 4.57 -5.01 -27.29
CA GLY A 338 5.86 -5.62 -26.92
C GLY A 338 7.04 -5.05 -27.68
N ASP A 339 6.82 -4.02 -28.49
CA ASP A 339 7.85 -3.22 -29.17
C ASP A 339 7.92 -1.78 -28.63
N GLY A 340 7.29 -1.54 -27.47
CA GLY A 340 7.16 -0.21 -26.87
C GLY A 340 6.04 0.65 -27.46
N THR A 341 5.35 0.15 -28.48
CA THR A 341 4.11 0.79 -28.95
C THR A 341 2.90 0.20 -28.26
N PHE A 342 1.82 0.97 -28.24
CA PHE A 342 0.56 0.59 -27.63
C PHE A 342 -0.58 0.75 -28.63
N ARG A 343 -1.66 0.00 -28.45
CA ARG A 343 -2.86 0.12 -29.27
C ARG A 343 -3.77 1.21 -28.74
N ALA A 344 -4.54 1.82 -29.65
CA ALA A 344 -5.53 2.81 -29.27
C ALA A 344 -6.60 2.19 -28.36
N ARG A 345 -6.86 2.90 -27.26
CA ARG A 345 -7.73 2.52 -26.13
C ARG A 345 -9.13 2.05 -26.53
N ILE A 346 -9.73 1.22 -25.68
CA ILE A 346 -11.19 1.16 -25.53
C ILE A 346 -11.53 1.78 -24.17
N PRO A 347 -12.14 2.98 -24.14
CA PRO A 347 -12.54 3.58 -22.88
C PRO A 347 -13.71 2.79 -22.31
N PHE A 348 -13.61 2.43 -21.04
CA PHE A 348 -14.73 1.91 -20.30
C PHE A 348 -15.34 3.00 -19.43
N MET A 349 -16.49 3.51 -19.87
CA MET A 349 -17.28 4.44 -19.08
C MET A 349 -17.80 3.69 -17.85
N LEU A 350 -17.29 4.04 -16.69
CA LEU A 350 -17.87 3.60 -15.43
C LEU A 350 -19.23 4.28 -15.31
N SER A 351 -20.21 3.61 -14.70
CA SER A 351 -21.44 4.31 -14.34
C SER A 351 -21.10 5.48 -13.40
N TYR A 352 -21.95 6.51 -13.35
CA TYR A 352 -21.76 7.63 -12.42
C TYR A 352 -21.61 7.08 -11.00
N ASN A 353 -20.43 7.29 -10.40
CA ASN A 353 -20.01 6.85 -9.07
C ASN A 353 -19.61 5.37 -8.95
N ALA A 354 -18.69 4.88 -9.77
CA ALA A 354 -17.92 3.69 -9.38
C ALA A 354 -17.16 3.95 -8.08
N THR A 355 -17.32 3.07 -7.10
CA THR A 355 -16.67 3.21 -5.78
C THR A 355 -15.57 2.19 -5.55
N ASN A 356 -15.62 1.06 -6.26
CA ASN A 356 -14.70 -0.03 -6.06
C ASN A 356 -14.57 -0.89 -7.33
N MET A 357 -13.43 -1.56 -7.48
CA MET A 357 -13.14 -2.47 -8.58
C MET A 357 -12.33 -3.67 -8.07
N ALA A 358 -12.45 -4.81 -8.74
CA ALA A 358 -11.61 -5.97 -8.48
C ALA A 358 -11.20 -6.61 -9.82
N ALA A 359 -10.13 -7.40 -9.77
CA ALA A 359 -9.55 -8.06 -10.93
C ALA A 359 -9.59 -9.58 -10.77
N GLY A 360 -9.65 -10.30 -11.89
CA GLY A 360 -9.58 -11.77 -11.93
C GLY A 360 -9.86 -12.30 -13.33
N ASP A 361 -9.46 -13.54 -13.61
CA ASP A 361 -9.79 -14.22 -14.88
C ASP A 361 -11.19 -14.88 -14.78
N PHE A 362 -12.24 -14.20 -15.25
CA PHE A 362 -13.63 -14.65 -15.10
C PHE A 362 -14.05 -15.67 -16.16
N ASN A 363 -13.28 -15.80 -17.25
CA ASN A 363 -13.61 -16.65 -18.39
C ASN A 363 -12.56 -17.77 -18.66
N LYS A 364 -11.56 -17.89 -17.79
CA LYS A 364 -10.48 -18.88 -17.84
C LYS A 364 -9.65 -18.82 -19.11
N ASP A 365 -9.42 -17.61 -19.62
CA ASP A 365 -8.59 -17.38 -20.79
C ASP A 365 -7.18 -16.87 -20.44
N ASN A 366 -6.80 -16.97 -19.15
CA ASN A 366 -5.60 -16.44 -18.50
C ASN A 366 -5.30 -14.96 -18.81
N ARG A 367 -6.32 -14.17 -19.15
CA ARG A 367 -6.24 -12.71 -19.15
C ARG A 367 -6.93 -12.18 -17.89
N THR A 368 -6.43 -11.05 -17.41
CA THR A 368 -7.02 -10.39 -16.25
C THR A 368 -8.23 -9.59 -16.71
N ASP A 369 -9.41 -9.95 -16.20
CA ASP A 369 -10.65 -9.22 -16.38
C ASP A 369 -10.93 -8.30 -15.18
N LEU A 370 -11.93 -7.43 -15.30
CA LEU A 370 -12.28 -6.46 -14.26
C LEU A 370 -13.78 -6.49 -13.92
N VAL A 371 -14.08 -6.29 -12.64
CA VAL A 371 -15.43 -6.00 -12.15
C VAL A 371 -15.46 -4.62 -11.52
N VAL A 372 -16.53 -3.87 -11.77
CA VAL A 372 -16.73 -2.52 -11.25
C VAL A 372 -18.11 -2.41 -10.60
N THR A 373 -18.20 -1.81 -9.42
CA THR A 373 -19.49 -1.50 -8.77
C THR A 373 -20.14 -0.24 -9.34
N ASN A 374 -21.44 -0.30 -9.61
CA ASN A 374 -22.23 0.80 -10.16
C ASN A 374 -23.25 1.30 -9.14
N VAL A 375 -22.85 2.25 -8.29
CA VAL A 375 -23.64 2.68 -7.10
C VAL A 375 -25.07 3.09 -7.44
N ASN A 376 -25.25 3.90 -8.47
CA ASN A 376 -26.57 4.45 -8.82
C ASN A 376 -27.44 3.47 -9.61
N ASP A 377 -26.82 2.51 -10.29
CA ASP A 377 -27.49 1.56 -11.20
C ASP A 377 -27.78 0.21 -10.54
N GLN A 378 -27.43 0.05 -9.26
CA GLN A 378 -27.70 -1.16 -8.47
C GLN A 378 -27.14 -2.43 -9.13
N SER A 379 -25.92 -2.31 -9.67
CA SER A 379 -25.32 -3.35 -10.49
C SER A 379 -23.80 -3.40 -10.37
N VAL A 380 -23.23 -4.44 -10.98
CA VAL A 380 -21.81 -4.52 -11.32
C VAL A 380 -21.65 -4.65 -12.83
N SER A 381 -20.59 -4.08 -13.38
CA SER A 381 -20.19 -4.27 -14.78
C SER A 381 -19.00 -5.21 -14.84
N ILE A 382 -19.06 -6.18 -15.77
CA ILE A 382 -17.97 -7.13 -16.03
C ILE A 382 -17.30 -6.76 -17.34
N LEU A 383 -15.98 -6.59 -17.27
CA LEU A 383 -15.13 -6.19 -18.36
C LEU A 383 -14.19 -7.33 -18.65
N LEU A 384 -14.46 -8.06 -19.72
CA LEU A 384 -13.54 -9.09 -20.16
C LEU A 384 -12.44 -8.47 -21.02
N THR A 385 -11.22 -8.92 -20.79
CA THR A 385 -10.12 -8.65 -21.70
C THR A 385 -10.17 -9.69 -22.81
N THR A 386 -10.53 -9.29 -24.03
CA THR A 386 -10.65 -10.24 -25.16
C THR A 386 -9.30 -10.65 -25.75
N LYS A 387 -9.30 -11.63 -26.67
CA LYS A 387 -8.11 -12.03 -27.46
C LYS A 387 -7.52 -10.90 -28.30
N ASP A 388 -8.35 -9.94 -28.69
CA ASP A 388 -7.91 -8.74 -29.40
C ASP A 388 -7.48 -7.63 -28.42
N ASN A 389 -7.40 -7.96 -27.12
CA ASN A 389 -7.03 -7.12 -25.99
C ASN A 389 -7.96 -5.91 -25.83
N ILE A 390 -9.25 -6.13 -26.05
CA ILE A 390 -10.31 -5.13 -25.87
C ILE A 390 -10.98 -5.39 -24.53
N LEU A 391 -11.15 -4.36 -23.70
CA LEU A 391 -12.10 -4.44 -22.59
C LEU A 391 -13.52 -4.39 -23.15
N GLU A 392 -14.16 -5.54 -23.23
CA GLU A 392 -15.56 -5.66 -23.63
C GLU A 392 -16.44 -5.75 -22.39
N ASN A 393 -17.44 -4.88 -22.31
CA ASN A 393 -18.50 -5.04 -21.33
C ASN A 393 -19.36 -6.25 -21.74
N LEU A 394 -19.11 -7.39 -21.10
CA LEU A 394 -19.87 -8.60 -21.36
C LEU A 394 -21.28 -8.53 -20.79
N GLY A 395 -21.48 -7.67 -19.78
CA GLY A 395 -22.79 -7.45 -19.21
C GLY A 395 -22.75 -6.67 -17.90
N THR A 396 -23.88 -6.03 -17.64
CA THR A 396 -24.19 -5.44 -16.35
C THR A 396 -25.12 -6.39 -15.61
N TYR A 397 -24.72 -6.82 -14.42
CA TYR A 397 -25.48 -7.75 -13.60
C TYR A 397 -26.06 -7.02 -12.41
N GLN A 398 -27.33 -7.29 -12.12
CA GLN A 398 -27.97 -6.70 -10.94
C GLN A 398 -27.27 -7.20 -9.67
N SER A 399 -26.94 -6.25 -8.80
CA SER A 399 -26.62 -6.44 -7.39
C SER A 399 -27.79 -5.91 -6.57
N GLY A 400 -27.56 -5.37 -5.37
CA GLY A 400 -28.55 -4.61 -4.61
C GLY A 400 -28.37 -3.10 -4.74
N VAL A 401 -29.13 -2.35 -3.96
CA VAL A 401 -29.12 -0.88 -3.92
C VAL A 401 -27.85 -0.36 -3.24
N LEU A 402 -27.19 0.59 -3.92
CA LEU A 402 -25.96 1.24 -3.46
C LEU A 402 -24.81 0.23 -3.26
N PRO A 403 -24.35 -0.46 -4.32
CA PRO A 403 -23.21 -1.38 -4.23
C PRO A 403 -21.91 -0.61 -4.00
N THR A 404 -21.24 -0.83 -2.87
CA THR A 404 -20.07 -0.04 -2.46
C THR A 404 -18.74 -0.77 -2.57
N PHE A 405 -18.76 -2.10 -2.51
CA PHE A 405 -17.56 -2.92 -2.42
C PHE A 405 -17.78 -4.26 -3.15
N VAL A 406 -16.73 -4.82 -3.75
CA VAL A 406 -16.78 -6.12 -4.42
C VAL A 406 -15.52 -6.92 -4.11
N ILE A 407 -15.68 -8.23 -3.89
CA ILE A 407 -14.58 -9.19 -3.81
C ILE A 407 -14.79 -10.33 -4.80
N VAL A 408 -13.68 -10.94 -5.21
CA VAL A 408 -13.62 -12.02 -6.20
C VAL A 408 -13.00 -13.25 -5.56
N ASN A 409 -13.67 -14.39 -5.64
CA ASN A 409 -13.16 -15.68 -5.18
C ASN A 409 -14.00 -16.82 -5.78
N ASP A 410 -13.55 -18.07 -5.70
CA ASP A 410 -14.39 -19.24 -6.00
C ASP A 410 -15.24 -19.60 -4.77
N PHE A 411 -16.47 -19.08 -4.70
CA PHE A 411 -17.37 -19.27 -3.54
C PHE A 411 -18.09 -20.63 -3.55
N ASN A 412 -17.92 -21.43 -4.60
CA ASN A 412 -18.64 -22.68 -4.78
C ASN A 412 -17.75 -23.90 -5.11
N SER A 413 -16.43 -23.71 -5.09
CA SER A 413 -15.42 -24.74 -5.35
C SER A 413 -15.53 -25.40 -6.73
N ASP A 414 -16.11 -24.72 -7.73
CA ASP A 414 -16.14 -25.19 -9.12
C ASP A 414 -14.97 -24.67 -9.96
N THR A 415 -13.99 -24.05 -9.31
CA THR A 415 -12.76 -23.45 -9.84
C THR A 415 -13.01 -22.22 -10.70
N LYS A 416 -14.22 -21.65 -10.74
CA LYS A 416 -14.52 -20.43 -11.49
C LYS A 416 -14.66 -19.27 -10.52
N LEU A 417 -14.18 -18.10 -10.96
CA LEU A 417 -14.28 -16.91 -10.14
C LEU A 417 -15.75 -16.44 -10.07
N ASP A 418 -16.20 -16.25 -8.84
CA ASP A 418 -17.50 -15.74 -8.45
C ASP A 418 -17.34 -14.34 -7.82
N LEU A 419 -18.44 -13.64 -7.60
CA LEU A 419 -18.44 -12.29 -7.03
C LEU A 419 -19.28 -12.21 -5.77
N VAL A 420 -18.80 -11.44 -4.80
CA VAL A 420 -19.59 -10.96 -3.67
C VAL A 420 -19.59 -9.44 -3.65
N VAL A 421 -20.78 -8.85 -3.68
CA VAL A 421 -20.99 -7.40 -3.76
C VAL A 421 -21.72 -6.91 -2.52
N VAL A 422 -21.18 -5.89 -1.85
CA VAL A 422 -21.78 -5.27 -0.67
C VAL A 422 -22.79 -4.21 -1.06
N ASN A 423 -24.05 -4.35 -0.65
CA ASN A 423 -25.15 -3.43 -0.98
C ASN A 423 -25.56 -2.62 0.24
N GLN A 424 -25.01 -1.42 0.35
CA GLN A 424 -25.09 -0.62 1.56
C GLN A 424 -26.54 -0.26 1.95
N LYS A 425 -27.41 0.07 0.98
CA LYS A 425 -28.77 0.51 1.30
C LYS A 425 -29.76 -0.65 1.50
N ASP A 426 -29.49 -1.80 0.87
CA ASP A 426 -30.32 -3.00 0.99
C ASP A 426 -30.00 -3.84 2.22
N ASN A 427 -28.91 -3.54 2.93
CA ASN A 427 -28.46 -4.32 4.09
C ASN A 427 -28.23 -5.79 3.71
N SER A 428 -27.54 -5.99 2.59
CA SER A 428 -27.28 -7.31 2.02
C SER A 428 -25.93 -7.39 1.33
N VAL A 429 -25.48 -8.62 1.09
CA VAL A 429 -24.52 -8.93 0.05
C VAL A 429 -25.21 -9.67 -1.09
N SER A 430 -24.75 -9.45 -2.32
CA SER A 430 -25.16 -10.20 -3.50
C SER A 430 -24.05 -11.13 -3.91
N VAL A 431 -24.38 -12.41 -4.12
CA VAL A 431 -23.45 -13.43 -4.64
C VAL A 431 -23.83 -13.71 -6.08
N LEU A 432 -22.87 -13.54 -6.99
CA LEU A 432 -23.05 -13.83 -8.41
C LEU A 432 -22.06 -14.93 -8.79
N LEU A 433 -22.59 -16.12 -9.09
CA LEU A 433 -21.74 -17.25 -9.47
C LEU A 433 -21.33 -17.15 -10.93
N GLY A 434 -20.02 -17.26 -11.18
CA GLY A 434 -19.43 -17.27 -12.50
C GLY A 434 -19.77 -18.56 -13.23
N ASN A 435 -20.04 -18.45 -14.53
CA ASN A 435 -20.17 -19.60 -15.40
C ASN A 435 -18.81 -20.02 -15.99
N GLY A 436 -17.75 -19.25 -15.76
CA GLY A 436 -16.39 -19.52 -16.21
C GLY A 436 -16.17 -19.19 -17.70
N ASP A 437 -17.11 -18.47 -18.29
CA ASP A 437 -17.04 -17.88 -19.64
C ASP A 437 -17.16 -16.35 -19.56
N GLY A 438 -16.93 -15.79 -18.37
CA GLY A 438 -17.09 -14.37 -18.06
C GLY A 438 -18.52 -13.95 -17.74
N THR A 439 -19.52 -14.82 -17.98
CA THR A 439 -20.90 -14.54 -17.61
C THR A 439 -21.20 -14.97 -16.17
N PHE A 440 -22.18 -14.30 -15.57
CA PHE A 440 -22.60 -14.56 -14.20
C PHE A 440 -24.07 -14.97 -14.14
N ARG A 441 -24.40 -15.83 -13.17
CA ARG A 441 -25.79 -16.14 -12.84
C ARG A 441 -26.45 -14.94 -12.17
N ASN A 442 -27.79 -14.96 -12.14
CA ASN A 442 -28.54 -13.97 -11.37
C ASN A 442 -28.08 -13.99 -9.91
N GLN A 443 -27.98 -12.80 -9.32
CA GLN A 443 -27.60 -12.65 -7.92
C GLN A 443 -28.48 -13.48 -6.97
N SER A 444 -27.83 -14.09 -6.00
CA SER A 444 -28.47 -14.54 -4.77
C SER A 444 -28.17 -13.52 -3.69
N SER A 445 -29.20 -12.98 -3.04
CA SER A 445 -29.02 -11.96 -1.99
C SER A 445 -29.10 -12.58 -0.61
N PHE A 446 -28.13 -12.24 0.23
CA PHE A 446 -28.04 -12.67 1.62
C PHE A 446 -28.08 -11.46 2.54
N ARG A 447 -28.92 -11.52 3.56
CA ARG A 447 -29.09 -10.41 4.50
C ARG A 447 -27.84 -10.28 5.36
N THR A 448 -27.47 -9.04 5.65
CA THR A 448 -26.42 -8.68 6.59
C THR A 448 -27.00 -7.85 7.73
N GLY A 449 -26.16 -7.11 8.44
CA GLY A 449 -26.57 -6.01 9.30
C GLY A 449 -26.84 -4.74 8.49
N THR A 450 -27.10 -3.64 9.18
CA THR A 450 -27.50 -2.40 8.51
C THR A 450 -26.30 -1.62 7.99
N ARG A 451 -26.45 -1.04 6.79
CA ARG A 451 -25.43 -0.22 6.11
C ARG A 451 -24.09 -0.96 6.00
N PRO A 452 -24.01 -2.14 5.36
CA PRO A 452 -22.75 -2.85 5.16
C PRO A 452 -21.81 -2.04 4.25
N VAL A 453 -20.51 -2.09 4.51
CA VAL A 453 -19.51 -1.25 3.81
C VAL A 453 -18.24 -1.99 3.36
N SER A 454 -17.89 -3.10 4.01
CA SER A 454 -16.68 -3.87 3.71
C SER A 454 -16.98 -5.36 3.91
N VAL A 455 -16.31 -6.22 3.16
CA VAL A 455 -16.42 -7.68 3.22
C VAL A 455 -15.05 -8.31 3.00
N VAL A 456 -14.80 -9.41 3.70
CA VAL A 456 -13.67 -10.32 3.46
C VAL A 456 -14.18 -11.75 3.36
N SER A 457 -13.48 -12.57 2.58
CA SER A 457 -13.74 -14.00 2.44
C SER A 457 -12.61 -14.83 3.03
N GLY A 458 -12.93 -16.00 3.59
CA GLY A 458 -11.96 -16.97 4.09
C GLY A 458 -12.65 -18.26 4.53
N ASP A 459 -11.89 -19.26 4.97
CA ASP A 459 -12.44 -20.43 5.65
C ASP A 459 -12.41 -20.17 7.16
N PHE A 460 -13.58 -19.95 7.77
CA PHE A 460 -13.70 -19.60 9.19
C PHE A 460 -14.12 -20.80 10.05
N ASP A 461 -14.55 -21.90 9.43
CA ASP A 461 -14.98 -23.13 10.11
C ASP A 461 -14.14 -24.38 9.78
N ASN A 462 -13.03 -24.19 9.06
CA ASN A 462 -12.08 -25.21 8.64
C ASN A 462 -12.72 -26.33 7.81
N ASP A 463 -13.84 -26.05 7.13
CA ASP A 463 -14.53 -27.01 6.28
C ASP A 463 -14.10 -26.95 4.80
N LYS A 464 -13.13 -26.08 4.49
CA LYS A 464 -12.56 -25.80 3.17
C LYS A 464 -13.53 -25.15 2.20
N LYS A 465 -14.62 -24.56 2.68
CA LYS A 465 -15.54 -23.76 1.88
C LYS A 465 -15.39 -22.30 2.26
N VAL A 466 -15.73 -21.44 1.31
CA VAL A 466 -15.56 -20.00 1.51
C VAL A 466 -16.72 -19.45 2.32
N ASP A 467 -16.38 -18.77 3.40
CA ASP A 467 -17.24 -17.99 4.27
C ASP A 467 -17.07 -16.48 4.01
N LEU A 468 -17.98 -15.67 4.58
CA LEU A 468 -17.94 -14.21 4.47
C LEU A 468 -18.06 -13.53 5.83
N ALA A 469 -17.27 -12.49 6.04
CA ALA A 469 -17.40 -11.56 7.15
C ALA A 469 -17.64 -10.14 6.61
N VAL A 470 -18.76 -9.53 7.00
CA VAL A 470 -19.23 -8.24 6.45
C VAL A 470 -19.34 -7.20 7.56
N ALA A 471 -18.65 -6.06 7.41
CA ALA A 471 -18.73 -4.93 8.34
C ALA A 471 -19.97 -4.06 8.12
N ASN A 472 -20.77 -3.90 9.18
CA ASN A 472 -22.06 -3.21 9.14
C ASN A 472 -22.01 -1.85 9.86
N LEU A 473 -21.75 -0.79 9.09
CA LEU A 473 -21.56 0.59 9.56
C LEU A 473 -22.77 1.12 10.35
N GLY A 474 -23.98 0.62 10.09
CA GLY A 474 -25.24 1.15 10.62
C GLY A 474 -25.69 0.55 11.95
N ASN A 475 -25.27 -0.68 12.29
CA ASN A 475 -25.69 -1.37 13.52
C ASN A 475 -24.52 -1.89 14.37
N ARG A 476 -23.28 -1.46 14.11
CA ARG A 476 -22.12 -1.74 14.97
C ARG A 476 -21.86 -3.24 15.10
N SER A 477 -21.81 -3.93 13.97
CA SER A 477 -21.64 -5.39 13.94
C SER A 477 -20.86 -5.88 12.73
N ILE A 478 -20.31 -7.10 12.83
CA ILE A 478 -19.98 -7.95 11.70
C ILE A 478 -21.13 -8.94 11.48
N SER A 479 -21.45 -9.21 10.22
CA SER A 479 -22.24 -10.37 9.81
C SER A 479 -21.30 -11.45 9.31
N VAL A 480 -21.30 -12.62 9.96
CA VAL A 480 -20.59 -13.82 9.49
C VAL A 480 -21.59 -14.74 8.82
N LEU A 481 -21.30 -15.12 7.58
CA LEU A 481 -22.13 -15.98 6.75
C LEU A 481 -21.29 -17.19 6.35
N LEU A 482 -21.62 -18.37 6.90
CA LEU A 482 -20.90 -19.60 6.60
C LEU A 482 -21.38 -20.21 5.29
N GLY A 483 -20.44 -20.60 4.44
CA GLY A 483 -20.66 -21.15 3.11
C GLY A 483 -21.16 -22.59 3.16
N TYR A 484 -22.08 -22.92 2.26
CA TYR A 484 -22.38 -24.32 1.95
C TYR A 484 -21.45 -24.89 0.87
N GLY A 485 -20.52 -24.09 0.34
CA GLY A 485 -19.60 -24.50 -0.74
C GLY A 485 -20.28 -24.71 -2.07
N ASN A 486 -21.45 -24.09 -2.26
CA ASN A 486 -22.20 -24.10 -3.51
C ASN A 486 -22.59 -22.66 -3.92
N GLY A 487 -21.91 -21.65 -3.34
CA GLY A 487 -22.23 -20.24 -3.53
C GLY A 487 -23.42 -19.74 -2.73
N THR A 488 -24.00 -20.56 -1.86
CA THR A 488 -25.04 -20.16 -0.90
C THR A 488 -24.51 -20.17 0.52
N PHE A 489 -25.11 -19.33 1.36
CA PHE A 489 -24.66 -19.10 2.73
C PHE A 489 -25.75 -19.36 3.74
N GLN A 490 -25.34 -19.76 4.94
CA GLN A 490 -26.20 -19.84 6.12
C GLN A 490 -26.77 -18.46 6.48
N SER A 491 -27.79 -18.45 7.34
CA SER A 491 -28.26 -17.19 7.92
C SER A 491 -27.15 -16.52 8.71
N GLN A 492 -27.04 -15.19 8.56
CA GLN A 492 -25.96 -14.42 9.16
C GLN A 492 -25.97 -14.55 10.67
N ARG A 493 -24.78 -14.76 11.25
CA ARG A 493 -24.53 -14.60 12.68
C ARG A 493 -23.98 -13.21 12.91
N PHE A 494 -24.50 -12.53 13.92
CA PHE A 494 -24.06 -11.19 14.27
C PHE A 494 -23.02 -11.25 15.36
N TYR A 495 -21.92 -10.55 15.14
CA TYR A 495 -20.92 -10.27 16.15
C TYR A 495 -20.85 -8.77 16.38
N LYS A 496 -20.83 -8.35 17.64
CA LYS A 496 -20.83 -6.94 18.00
C LYS A 496 -19.47 -6.32 17.66
N THR A 497 -19.45 -5.07 17.21
CA THR A 497 -18.23 -4.27 17.01
C THR A 497 -18.33 -2.93 17.77
N GLY A 498 -17.36 -2.03 17.57
CA GLY A 498 -17.46 -0.61 17.91
C GLY A 498 -18.39 0.18 16.96
N LYS A 499 -18.55 1.50 17.19
CA LYS A 499 -19.45 2.32 16.35
C LYS A 499 -18.87 2.55 14.94
N SER A 500 -19.75 2.51 13.94
CA SER A 500 -19.43 2.73 12.53
C SER A 500 -18.20 1.92 12.06
N PRO A 501 -18.27 0.57 12.08
CA PRO A 501 -17.22 -0.26 11.49
C PRO A 501 -17.07 0.06 10.00
N SER A 502 -15.84 0.40 9.57
CA SER A 502 -15.52 0.89 8.23
C SER A 502 -14.79 -0.14 7.36
N SER A 503 -13.97 -1.00 7.97
CA SER A 503 -13.20 -2.03 7.29
C SER A 503 -13.10 -3.30 8.13
N VAL A 504 -13.00 -4.46 7.48
CA VAL A 504 -12.71 -5.75 8.10
C VAL A 504 -11.61 -6.45 7.32
N ILE A 505 -10.69 -7.10 8.03
CA ILE A 505 -9.68 -8.00 7.48
C ILE A 505 -9.77 -9.36 8.17
N ALA A 506 -9.37 -10.40 7.45
CA ALA A 506 -9.30 -11.77 7.94
C ALA A 506 -7.87 -12.27 7.81
N LEU A 507 -7.33 -12.81 8.89
CA LEU A 507 -6.00 -13.39 8.96
C LEU A 507 -5.92 -14.28 10.20
N ASP A 508 -5.04 -15.26 10.16
CA ASP A 508 -4.63 -16.00 11.35
C ASP A 508 -3.75 -15.05 12.20
N LEU A 509 -4.34 -14.45 13.24
CA LEU A 509 -3.59 -13.59 14.15
C LEU A 509 -2.78 -14.43 15.12
N ASN A 510 -3.22 -15.66 15.37
CA ASN A 510 -2.69 -16.47 16.44
C ASN A 510 -1.74 -17.55 16.04
N SER A 511 -1.39 -17.62 14.76
CA SER A 511 -0.62 -18.73 14.24
C SER A 511 -1.22 -20.11 14.61
N ASP A 512 -2.51 -20.18 14.99
CA ASP A 512 -3.18 -21.43 15.35
C ASP A 512 -3.81 -22.10 14.12
N LYS A 513 -3.72 -21.43 12.96
CA LYS A 513 -4.26 -21.79 11.65
C LYS A 513 -5.76 -21.67 11.53
N ILE A 514 -6.40 -20.97 12.46
CA ILE A 514 -7.80 -20.57 12.40
C ILE A 514 -7.84 -19.09 12.00
N THR A 515 -8.77 -18.76 11.12
CA THR A 515 -8.96 -17.38 10.69
C THR A 515 -9.62 -16.54 11.78
N ASP A 516 -9.01 -15.39 12.10
CA ASP A 516 -9.55 -14.35 12.97
C ASP A 516 -10.03 -13.13 12.18
N LEU A 517 -10.76 -12.22 12.85
CA LEU A 517 -11.23 -10.98 12.23
C LEU A 517 -10.80 -9.74 13.01
N ILE A 518 -10.30 -8.73 12.27
CA ILE A 518 -10.01 -7.39 12.79
C ILE A 518 -10.91 -6.38 12.09
N VAL A 519 -11.54 -5.50 12.87
CA VAL A 519 -12.51 -4.51 12.38
C VAL A 519 -12.12 -3.12 12.84
N ALA A 520 -11.92 -2.20 11.90
CA ALA A 520 -11.72 -0.79 12.20
C ALA A 520 -13.07 -0.11 12.44
N ASN A 521 -13.25 0.60 13.56
CA ASN A 521 -14.49 1.28 13.93
C ASN A 521 -14.31 2.80 13.96
N GLN A 522 -14.73 3.46 12.88
CA GLN A 522 -14.52 4.89 12.70
C GLN A 522 -15.36 5.77 13.64
N GLY A 523 -16.55 5.34 14.04
CA GLY A 523 -17.48 6.17 14.80
C GLY A 523 -17.21 6.20 16.31
N GLU A 524 -16.22 5.42 16.76
CA GLU A 524 -15.84 5.33 18.17
C GLU A 524 -14.33 5.34 18.38
N SER A 525 -13.53 5.59 17.33
CA SER A 525 -12.06 5.44 17.35
C SER A 525 -11.66 4.16 18.07
N THR A 526 -12.06 2.99 17.56
CA THR A 526 -11.74 1.69 18.19
C THR A 526 -11.46 0.62 17.15
N ILE A 527 -10.78 -0.46 17.54
CA ILE A 527 -10.68 -1.70 16.76
C ILE A 527 -11.43 -2.80 17.51
N SER A 528 -12.15 -3.65 16.78
CA SER A 528 -12.75 -4.86 17.33
C SER A 528 -12.02 -6.06 16.78
N VAL A 529 -11.64 -6.98 17.67
CA VAL A 529 -10.92 -8.21 17.33
C VAL A 529 -11.76 -9.38 17.75
N LEU A 530 -11.94 -10.32 16.84
CA LEU A 530 -12.81 -11.47 17.02
C LEU A 530 -11.99 -12.72 16.71
N ILE A 531 -11.64 -13.46 17.75
CA ILE A 531 -10.85 -14.69 17.65
C ILE A 531 -11.75 -15.84 17.23
N GLY A 532 -11.36 -16.57 16.19
CA GLY A 532 -12.10 -17.70 15.65
C GLY A 532 -12.05 -18.92 16.56
N TYR A 533 -13.13 -19.70 16.60
CA TYR A 533 -13.13 -21.04 17.21
C TYR A 533 -12.82 -22.15 16.20
N GLY A 534 -12.63 -21.81 14.92
CA GLY A 534 -12.43 -22.78 13.83
C GLY A 534 -13.67 -23.61 13.52
N ASN A 535 -14.85 -23.12 13.91
CA ASN A 535 -16.16 -23.71 13.61
C ASN A 535 -17.14 -22.65 13.06
N GLY A 536 -16.60 -21.54 12.56
CA GLY A 536 -17.38 -20.44 11.97
C GLY A 536 -18.08 -19.57 13.02
N SER A 537 -17.74 -19.74 14.29
CA SER A 537 -18.07 -18.80 15.34
C SER A 537 -16.82 -18.12 15.88
N PHE A 538 -17.03 -16.92 16.40
CA PHE A 538 -15.99 -16.09 16.98
C PHE A 538 -16.29 -15.81 18.44
N HIS A 539 -15.24 -15.52 19.21
CA HIS A 539 -15.37 -14.97 20.55
C HIS A 539 -16.11 -13.63 20.50
N ASP A 540 -16.64 -13.21 21.67
CA ASP A 540 -17.09 -11.83 21.82
C ASP A 540 -15.93 -10.88 21.51
N GLN A 541 -16.24 -9.77 20.83
CA GLN A 541 -15.21 -8.80 20.45
C GLN A 541 -14.33 -8.41 21.66
N LYS A 542 -13.02 -8.56 21.50
CA LYS A 542 -12.06 -7.80 22.29
C LYS A 542 -11.95 -6.44 21.62
N LYS A 543 -12.44 -5.41 22.30
CA LYS A 543 -12.50 -4.06 21.76
C LYS A 543 -11.33 -3.26 22.32
N PHE A 544 -10.63 -2.57 21.42
CA PHE A 544 -9.49 -1.73 21.73
C PHE A 544 -9.84 -0.30 21.39
N ASN A 545 -9.77 0.59 22.38
CA ASN A 545 -9.90 2.01 22.09
C ASN A 545 -8.64 2.45 21.35
N THR A 546 -8.80 3.32 20.36
CA THR A 546 -7.71 4.00 19.66
C THR A 546 -7.64 5.49 20.03
N LYS A 547 -8.45 5.91 21.02
CA LYS A 547 -8.57 7.28 21.52
C LYS A 547 -8.15 7.34 22.99
N LEU A 548 -7.39 8.39 23.35
CA LEU A 548 -7.20 8.76 24.76
C LEU A 548 -8.55 9.12 25.42
N GLY A 549 -8.96 8.31 26.39
CA GLY A 549 -9.73 8.80 27.52
C GLY A 549 -8.76 9.33 28.57
N ASN A 550 -9.04 10.49 29.15
CA ASN A 550 -8.34 11.03 30.34
C ASN A 550 -8.53 10.16 31.61
N ASP A 551 -8.81 8.86 31.49
CA ASP A 551 -9.05 7.97 32.61
C ASP A 551 -7.72 7.49 33.19
N LYS A 552 -7.09 8.36 33.99
CA LYS A 552 -6.05 7.99 34.97
C LYS A 552 -6.44 6.79 35.84
N GLN A 553 -7.74 6.54 35.98
CA GLN A 553 -8.29 5.42 36.77
C GLN A 553 -7.94 4.04 36.18
N PHE A 554 -7.83 3.89 34.85
CA PHE A 554 -7.55 2.59 34.22
C PHE A 554 -6.08 2.18 34.38
N VAL A 555 -5.16 3.15 34.31
CA VAL A 555 -3.71 2.94 34.54
C VAL A 555 -3.43 2.68 36.03
N GLU A 556 -4.13 3.36 36.95
CA GLU A 556 -3.97 3.14 38.40
C GLU A 556 -4.51 1.78 38.88
N ASP A 557 -5.62 1.29 38.32
CA ASP A 557 -6.21 -0.01 38.70
C ASP A 557 -5.37 -1.22 38.18
N TYR A 558 -4.67 -1.07 37.05
CA TYR A 558 -3.79 -2.11 36.50
C TYR A 558 -2.39 -2.08 37.13
N ALA A 559 -1.83 -0.89 37.44
CA ALA A 559 -0.55 -0.76 38.14
C ALA A 559 -0.60 -1.32 39.59
N GLN A 560 -1.73 -1.20 40.28
CA GLN A 560 -1.93 -1.76 41.63
C GLN A 560 -2.01 -3.29 41.66
N SER A 561 -2.44 -3.92 40.56
CA SER A 561 -2.52 -5.38 40.45
C SER A 561 -1.17 -6.01 40.06
N LEU A 562 -0.34 -5.30 39.29
CA LEU A 562 1.05 -5.69 38.99
C LEU A 562 2.00 -5.52 40.19
N LEU A 563 1.83 -4.48 41.03
CA LEU A 563 2.69 -4.29 42.22
C LEU A 563 2.51 -5.37 43.31
N LYS A 564 1.48 -6.22 43.21
CA LYS A 564 1.19 -7.28 44.18
C LYS A 564 1.73 -8.66 43.77
N LEU A 565 2.30 -8.80 42.57
CA LEU A 565 2.94 -10.03 42.10
C LEU A 565 4.48 -9.99 42.16
N PHE A 566 5.10 -8.82 42.36
CA PHE A 566 6.56 -8.67 42.50
C PHE A 566 7.07 -8.82 43.94
N SER A 567 6.57 -9.82 44.67
CA SER A 567 7.29 -10.32 45.85
C SER A 567 7.26 -11.85 45.88
N GLN A 568 8.17 -12.45 45.13
CA GLN A 568 8.87 -13.74 45.35
C GLN A 568 9.13 -14.43 44.02
N SER A 569 10.37 -14.36 43.52
CA SER A 569 11.25 -15.53 43.35
C SER A 569 12.40 -15.21 42.41
N ASP A 570 13.61 -15.42 42.90
CA ASP A 570 14.87 -15.33 42.17
C ASP A 570 14.99 -16.48 41.15
N TYR A 571 15.28 -16.17 39.88
CA TYR A 571 15.85 -17.16 38.95
C TYR A 571 16.80 -16.49 37.94
N VAL A 572 18.01 -17.04 37.81
CA VAL A 572 19.11 -16.60 36.95
C VAL A 572 19.21 -17.53 35.74
N TYR A 573 19.32 -17.00 34.52
CA TYR A 573 19.68 -17.77 33.32
C TYR A 573 21.18 -17.64 32.99
N GLY A 574 21.78 -18.77 32.63
CA GLY A 574 23.19 -18.89 32.25
C GLY A 574 23.40 -19.00 30.73
N LYS A 575 24.46 -18.30 30.27
CA LYS A 575 25.36 -18.51 29.11
C LYS A 575 24.85 -19.11 27.78
N SER A 576 24.89 -18.23 26.77
CA SER A 576 25.53 -18.31 25.42
C SER A 576 25.58 -19.63 24.65
N PHE A 577 25.11 -19.60 23.40
CA PHE A 577 25.74 -20.30 22.27
C PHE A 577 25.77 -19.42 21.00
N ASP A 578 26.74 -19.74 20.15
CA ASP A 578 27.43 -18.90 19.17
C ASP A 578 26.71 -18.61 17.83
N ASN A 579 27.05 -17.44 17.28
CA ASN A 579 27.10 -16.99 15.88
C ASN A 579 26.64 -17.94 14.75
N PHE A 580 25.64 -17.46 14.00
CA PHE A 580 25.53 -17.66 12.55
C PHE A 580 25.22 -16.32 11.87
N SER A 581 26.17 -15.78 11.11
CA SER A 581 25.95 -14.59 10.26
C SER A 581 25.39 -15.04 8.91
N CYS A 582 24.23 -14.51 8.50
CA CYS A 582 23.76 -14.54 7.13
C CYS A 582 23.75 -13.09 6.60
N PRO A 583 24.45 -12.76 5.50
CA PRO A 583 24.40 -11.41 4.94
C PRO A 583 23.10 -11.29 4.13
N MET A 584 22.12 -10.54 4.63
CA MET A 584 20.90 -10.22 3.88
C MET A 584 20.76 -8.70 3.75
N GLU A 585 20.65 -8.26 2.50
CA GLU A 585 20.48 -6.87 2.08
C GLU A 585 19.09 -6.37 2.52
N ASN A 586 19.07 -5.49 3.54
CA ASN A 586 17.88 -4.88 4.14
C ASN A 586 17.44 -3.58 3.43
N ASN A 587 17.82 -3.40 2.17
CA ASN A 587 17.53 -2.16 1.43
C ASN A 587 16.13 -2.20 0.78
N PRO A 588 15.43 -1.05 0.68
CA PRO A 588 14.32 -0.91 -0.26
C PRO A 588 14.74 -1.36 -1.65
N ILE A 589 13.81 -1.83 -2.48
CA ILE A 589 14.16 -2.14 -3.87
C ILE A 589 14.63 -0.82 -4.51
N ASN A 590 15.85 -0.79 -5.04
CA ASN A 590 16.44 0.36 -5.77
C ASN A 590 15.73 0.65 -7.11
N VAL A 591 14.52 0.13 -7.31
CA VAL A 591 13.72 0.17 -8.52
C VAL A 591 12.25 0.30 -8.09
N ILE A 592 11.51 1.22 -8.70
CA ILE A 592 10.05 1.31 -8.54
C ILE A 592 9.45 -0.06 -8.90
N PRO A 593 8.65 -0.70 -8.03
CA PRO A 593 8.03 -1.98 -8.34
C PRO A 593 7.29 -1.90 -9.68
N THR A 594 7.67 -2.76 -10.62
CA THR A 594 7.19 -2.67 -12.02
C THR A 594 5.86 -3.42 -12.23
N SER A 595 5.45 -4.19 -11.22
CA SER A 595 4.20 -4.94 -11.12
C SER A 595 3.67 -4.92 -9.69
N VAL A 596 2.35 -5.04 -9.53
CA VAL A 596 1.67 -5.21 -8.23
C VAL A 596 2.17 -6.44 -7.46
N HIS A 597 2.72 -7.43 -8.17
CA HIS A 597 3.28 -8.65 -7.57
C HIS A 597 4.70 -8.49 -7.01
N GLU A 598 5.35 -7.33 -7.21
CA GLU A 598 6.72 -7.03 -6.76
C GLU A 598 6.76 -6.04 -5.58
N LEU A 599 5.60 -5.55 -5.12
CA LEU A 599 5.49 -4.58 -4.03
C LEU A 599 5.93 -5.19 -2.68
N ARG A 600 6.89 -4.55 -1.99
CA ARG A 600 7.18 -4.81 -0.57
C ARG A 600 6.40 -3.84 0.32
N PRO A 601 6.08 -4.20 1.57
CA PRO A 601 5.41 -3.29 2.51
C PRO A 601 6.10 -1.93 2.69
N SER A 602 7.44 -1.87 2.55
CA SER A 602 8.25 -0.64 2.63
C SER A 602 8.20 0.25 1.37
N ASP A 603 7.61 -0.22 0.26
CA ASP A 603 7.52 0.52 -1.01
C ASP A 603 6.24 1.39 -1.09
N ILE A 604 5.36 1.31 -0.08
CA ILE A 604 4.02 1.90 -0.09
C ILE A 604 4.06 3.34 0.47
N LYS A 605 4.22 4.32 -0.41
CA LYS A 605 4.06 5.75 -0.07
C LYS A 605 2.60 6.18 -0.32
N CYS A 606 1.76 6.09 0.73
CA CYS A 606 0.35 6.49 0.78
C CYS A 606 -0.67 5.63 -0.02
N ILE A 607 -1.62 5.03 0.72
CA ILE A 607 -2.79 4.34 0.17
C ILE A 607 -3.90 5.38 -0.12
N ALA A 608 -4.10 5.73 -1.39
CA ALA A 608 -5.46 5.79 -1.88
C ALA A 608 -5.80 4.37 -2.32
N ALA A 609 -6.79 3.75 -1.69
CA ALA A 609 -7.19 2.37 -1.92
C ALA A 609 -7.22 2.03 -3.43
N LEU A 610 -6.20 1.33 -3.88
CA LEU A 610 -6.24 0.52 -5.09
C LEU A 610 -5.90 -0.89 -4.63
N CYS A 611 -6.98 -1.58 -4.30
CA CYS A 611 -7.18 -3.02 -4.27
C CYS A 611 -5.95 -3.88 -4.59
N ASP A 612 -5.35 -4.40 -3.53
CA ASP A 612 -5.31 -5.83 -3.28
C ASP A 612 -5.77 -6.11 -1.84
N SER A 613 -6.83 -6.90 -1.71
CA SER A 613 -6.84 -7.85 -0.61
C SER A 613 -5.73 -8.83 -0.94
N LEU A 614 -4.58 -8.69 -0.28
CA LEU A 614 -3.53 -9.69 -0.27
C LEU A 614 -4.16 -11.08 -0.16
N THR A 615 -3.92 -11.88 -1.20
CA THR A 615 -4.16 -13.32 -1.18
C THR A 615 -3.14 -13.91 -0.22
N VAL A 616 -3.46 -13.93 1.06
CA VAL A 616 -2.70 -14.68 2.05
C VAL A 616 -3.12 -16.15 1.94
N GLY A 617 -2.30 -16.91 1.23
CA GLY A 617 -1.94 -18.30 1.54
C GLY A 617 -3.07 -19.33 1.70
N LEU A 618 -3.37 -20.03 0.62
CA LEU A 618 -3.80 -21.44 0.67
C LEU A 618 -2.96 -22.28 -0.32
N GLU A 619 -1.96 -22.95 0.25
CA GLU A 619 -1.33 -24.21 -0.17
C GLU A 619 -1.00 -24.46 -1.67
N ALA A 620 0.23 -24.13 -2.08
CA ALA A 620 0.96 -24.93 -3.07
C ALA A 620 2.10 -25.68 -2.34
N HIS A 621 1.78 -26.87 -1.83
CA HIS A 621 2.75 -27.78 -1.23
C HIS A 621 3.91 -28.13 -2.19
N ALA A 622 5.16 -27.87 -1.78
CA ALA A 622 6.33 -28.65 -2.21
C ALA A 622 6.79 -29.53 -1.05
N THR A 623 6.73 -30.85 -1.22
CA THR A 623 6.73 -31.83 -0.12
C THR A 623 8.09 -32.42 0.28
N THR A 624 9.24 -32.03 -0.29
CA THR A 624 10.58 -32.43 0.24
C THR A 624 11.76 -31.61 -0.32
N SER A 625 12.87 -31.57 0.43
CA SER A 625 14.12 -30.81 0.24
C SER A 625 15.05 -31.28 -0.91
N ILE A 626 14.53 -31.84 -2.01
CA ILE A 626 15.32 -32.28 -3.20
C ILE A 626 14.84 -31.64 -4.52
N GLY A 627 14.00 -30.61 -4.48
CA GLY A 627 13.54 -29.87 -5.68
C GLY A 627 14.42 -28.69 -6.13
N LEU A 628 15.53 -28.40 -5.45
CA LEU A 628 16.30 -27.16 -5.63
C LEU A 628 17.57 -27.39 -6.48
N PHE A 629 17.46 -27.98 -7.68
CA PHE A 629 18.52 -27.89 -8.71
C PHE A 629 17.95 -28.18 -10.11
N MET A 630 18.29 -27.29 -11.07
CA MET A 630 18.08 -27.35 -12.53
C MET A 630 16.90 -26.56 -13.14
N LYS A 631 17.13 -25.26 -13.39
CA LYS A 631 16.93 -24.65 -14.73
C LYS A 631 17.64 -23.29 -14.81
N ASN A 632 18.98 -23.35 -14.84
CA ASN A 632 19.80 -22.27 -15.37
C ASN A 632 20.82 -22.93 -16.31
N ARG A 633 20.53 -22.86 -17.62
CA ARG A 633 21.34 -23.15 -18.82
C ARG A 633 20.34 -23.17 -19.98
N SER A 634 20.47 -22.33 -20.99
CA SER A 634 21.52 -22.49 -21.99
C SER A 634 21.73 -21.21 -22.79
N PHE A 635 22.99 -20.79 -22.92
CA PHE A 635 23.52 -20.23 -24.16
C PHE A 635 23.89 -21.38 -25.10
N ASN A 636 23.76 -21.10 -26.40
CA ASN A 636 23.84 -21.92 -27.62
C ASN A 636 22.56 -22.65 -28.04
#